data_AF-A0A3Q4GQM3-F1
#
_entry.id   AF-A0A3Q4GQM3-F1
#
_cell.length_a   1.000
_cell.length_b   1.000
_cell.length_c   1.000
_cell.angle_alpha   90.00
_cell.angle_beta   90.00
_cell.angle_gamma   90.00
#
_symmetry.space_group_name_H-M   'P 1'
#
loop_
_entity.id
_entity.type
_entity.pdbx_description
1 polymer ?
#
loop_
_entity_poly.entity_id
_entity_poly.type
_entity_poly.pdbx_seq_one_letter_code
_entity_poly.pdbx_strand_id
1 'polypeptide(L)'
;SCDCVRAAAIPPNPPAAWLEAPGRTMPSPELFTGELEKCSGFLAQVSLFFRQQNKTYARDDARIAFFFPLLLDRVLQWAQELLKNLPNISYPEFLSEFKGQDFSLLTRKISPSGHALTIGA
;
A
#
# COMPACT_ATOMS: atom_id res chain seq x y z
N SER A 1 -51.29 13.08 13.88
CA SER A 1 -51.22 12.19 12.71
C SER A 1 -49.98 12.58 11.93
N CYS A 2 -48.96 11.72 11.95
CA CYS A 2 -47.68 11.95 11.28
C CYS A 2 -47.75 11.33 9.89
N ASP A 3 -47.40 12.08 8.85
CA ASP A 3 -46.99 11.49 7.58
C ASP A 3 -45.97 12.40 6.89
N CYS A 4 -44.75 11.89 6.73
CA CYS A 4 -43.74 12.38 5.81
C CYS A 4 -42.84 11.18 5.49
N VAL A 5 -43.25 10.37 4.52
CA VAL A 5 -42.38 9.40 3.86
C VAL A 5 -41.31 10.14 3.05
N ARG A 6 -40.04 10.00 3.43
CA ARG A 6 -38.90 10.36 2.58
C ARG A 6 -38.13 9.09 2.25
N ALA A 7 -38.30 8.62 1.01
CA ALA A 7 -37.38 7.67 0.39
C ALA A 7 -36.01 8.36 0.24
N ALA A 8 -35.01 7.86 0.96
CA ALA A 8 -33.62 8.27 0.79
C ALA A 8 -32.91 7.22 -0.08
N ALA A 9 -32.46 7.66 -1.25
CA ALA A 9 -31.64 6.87 -2.15
C ALA A 9 -30.31 6.52 -1.47
N ILE A 10 -29.96 5.23 -1.46
CA ILE A 10 -28.69 4.71 -0.95
C ILE A 10 -27.62 4.98 -2.03
N PRO A 11 -26.52 5.72 -1.76
CA PRO A 11 -25.39 5.81 -2.69
C PRO A 11 -24.61 4.48 -2.70
N PRO A 12 -23.97 4.10 -3.83
CA PRO A 12 -23.21 2.86 -3.91
C PRO A 12 -22.00 2.92 -2.97
N ASN A 13 -21.94 1.94 -2.09
CA ASN A 13 -20.90 1.66 -1.11
C ASN A 13 -19.45 1.92 -1.61
N PRO A 14 -18.63 2.76 -0.94
CA PRO A 14 -17.18 2.69 -1.05
C PRO A 14 -16.63 1.52 -0.19
N PRO A 15 -15.63 0.75 -0.67
CA PRO A 15 -15.10 -0.40 0.06
C PRO A 15 -14.09 0.04 1.14
N ALA A 16 -14.54 0.63 2.25
CA ALA A 16 -13.65 0.89 3.40
C ALA A 16 -14.44 1.24 4.67
N ALA A 17 -15.50 0.49 4.90
CA ALA A 17 -16.11 0.45 6.20
C ALA A 17 -15.36 -0.68 6.94
N TRP A 18 -14.79 -0.57 8.14
CA TRP A 18 -15.09 0.29 9.26
C TRP A 18 -13.87 0.24 10.21
N LEU A 19 -13.31 1.38 10.59
CA LEU A 19 -12.62 1.50 11.87
C LEU A 19 -13.18 2.74 12.58
N GLU A 20 -14.49 2.71 12.81
CA GLU A 20 -15.23 3.72 13.57
C GLU A 20 -14.86 3.59 15.06
N ALA A 21 -13.70 4.13 15.43
CA ALA A 21 -13.40 4.55 16.79
C ALA A 21 -13.43 6.09 16.83
N PRO A 22 -14.34 6.73 17.57
CA PRO A 22 -14.45 8.18 17.58
C PRO A 22 -13.24 8.76 18.32
N GLY A 23 -12.32 9.39 17.59
CA GLY A 23 -11.27 10.21 18.20
C GLY A 23 -10.01 10.50 17.38
N ARG A 24 -9.70 9.69 16.35
CA ARG A 24 -8.59 9.96 15.41
C ARG A 24 -8.60 8.94 14.26
N THR A 25 -9.62 8.99 13.41
CA THR A 25 -9.65 8.17 12.19
C THR A 25 -8.64 8.77 11.22
N MET A 26 -7.38 8.33 11.32
CA MET A 26 -6.40 8.63 10.28
C MET A 26 -6.92 8.04 8.97
N PRO A 27 -6.92 8.78 7.87
CA PRO A 27 -7.22 8.19 6.58
C PRO A 27 -6.25 7.03 6.37
N SER A 28 -6.78 5.84 6.10
CA SER A 28 -5.95 4.73 5.64
C SER A 28 -5.17 5.23 4.42
N PRO A 29 -3.88 4.90 4.28
CA PRO A 29 -3.15 5.21 3.06
C PRO A 29 -3.93 4.67 1.86
N GLU A 30 -3.89 5.41 0.75
CA GLU A 30 -4.57 4.99 -0.47
C GLU A 30 -3.93 3.70 -1.01
N LEU A 31 -4.75 2.85 -1.63
CA LEU A 31 -4.23 1.66 -2.32
C LEU A 31 -3.35 2.11 -3.49
N PHE A 32 -2.17 1.50 -3.60
CA PHE A 32 -1.15 1.85 -4.56
C PHE A 32 -1.08 0.81 -5.69
N THR A 33 -1.44 1.26 -6.88
CA THR A 33 -1.48 0.49 -8.14
C THR A 33 -0.20 0.60 -8.97
N GLY A 34 0.77 1.41 -8.53
CA GLY A 34 2.03 1.64 -9.27
C GLY A 34 2.09 2.98 -10.01
N GLU A 35 1.12 3.87 -9.82
CA GLU A 35 1.11 5.20 -10.43
C GLU A 35 2.22 6.09 -9.83
N LEU A 36 3.22 6.45 -10.63
CA LEU A 36 4.36 7.26 -10.17
C LEU A 36 3.92 8.61 -9.58
N GLU A 37 2.90 9.23 -10.17
CA GLU A 37 2.31 10.50 -9.72
C GLU A 37 1.74 10.41 -8.29
N LYS A 38 1.28 9.23 -7.88
CA LYS A 38 0.70 8.98 -6.54
C LYS A 38 1.71 8.45 -5.54
N CYS A 39 2.88 7.99 -5.99
CA CYS A 39 3.90 7.36 -5.14
C CYS A 39 4.39 8.29 -4.01
N SER A 40 4.64 9.56 -4.34
CA SER A 40 5.08 10.56 -3.36
C SER A 40 4.03 10.83 -2.27
N GLY A 41 2.76 10.97 -2.66
CA GLY A 41 1.63 11.15 -1.74
C GLY A 41 1.40 9.93 -0.85
N PHE A 42 1.43 8.73 -1.44
CA PHE A 42 1.34 7.46 -0.72
C PHE A 42 2.43 7.33 0.36
N LEU A 43 3.69 7.55 0.01
CA LEU A 43 4.80 7.47 0.96
C LEU A 43 4.71 8.53 2.08
N ALA A 44 4.18 9.72 1.76
CA ALA A 44 3.93 10.74 2.77
C ALA A 44 2.87 10.30 3.78
N GLN A 45 1.78 9.67 3.32
CA GLN A 45 0.75 9.11 4.19
C GLN A 45 1.31 7.99 5.09
N VAL A 46 2.07 7.05 4.51
CA VAL A 46 2.71 5.95 5.27
C VAL A 46 3.68 6.50 6.33
N SER A 47 4.50 7.49 5.95
CA SER A 47 5.44 8.14 6.89
C SER A 47 4.72 8.82 8.06
N LEU A 48 3.61 9.50 7.79
CA LEU A 48 2.79 10.10 8.85
C LEU A 48 2.18 9.03 9.76
N PHE A 49 1.69 7.94 9.20
CA PHE A 49 1.11 6.83 9.94
C PHE A 49 2.11 6.19 10.91
N PHE A 50 3.34 5.92 10.46
CA PHE A 50 4.39 5.37 11.32
C PHE A 50 4.87 6.34 12.39
N ARG A 51 4.89 7.65 12.13
CA ARG A 51 5.18 8.64 13.17
C ARG A 51 4.13 8.61 14.27
N GLN A 52 2.86 8.47 13.90
CA GLN A 52 1.75 8.44 14.85
C GLN A 52 1.70 7.12 15.65
N GLN A 53 2.08 6.01 15.02
CA GLN A 53 2.07 4.66 15.60
C GLN A 53 3.49 4.09 15.79
N ASN A 54 4.42 4.92 16.25
CA ASN A 54 5.84 4.58 16.32
C ASN A 54 6.16 3.35 17.20
N LYS A 55 5.33 3.06 18.21
CA LYS A 55 5.46 1.86 19.06
C LYS A 55 5.05 0.59 18.32
N THR A 56 3.96 0.65 17.56
CA THR A 56 3.43 -0.48 16.78
C THR A 56 4.37 -0.81 15.61
N TYR A 57 4.90 0.22 14.95
CA TYR A 57 5.79 0.09 13.79
C TYR A 57 7.24 0.45 14.17
N ALA A 58 7.72 -0.11 15.28
CA ALA A 58 9.10 0.05 15.72
C ALA A 58 10.08 -0.84 14.95
N ARG A 59 9.59 -1.95 14.41
CA ARG A 59 10.37 -2.97 13.69
C ARG A 59 10.19 -2.83 12.18
N ASP A 60 11.23 -3.19 11.43
CA ASP A 60 11.22 -3.14 9.97
C ASP A 60 10.22 -4.13 9.38
N ASP A 61 10.12 -5.35 9.93
CA ASP A 61 9.15 -6.35 9.50
C ASP A 61 7.70 -5.84 9.59
N ALA A 62 7.33 -5.19 10.69
CA ALA A 62 6.01 -4.59 10.87
C ALA A 62 5.75 -3.45 9.86
N ARG A 63 6.78 -2.62 9.59
CA ARG A 63 6.67 -1.54 8.60
C ARG A 63 6.51 -2.06 7.19
N ILE A 64 7.24 -3.11 6.82
CA ILE A 64 7.17 -3.72 5.50
C ILE A 64 5.82 -4.42 5.33
N ALA A 65 5.37 -5.17 6.34
CA ALA A 65 4.07 -5.84 6.33
C ALA A 65 2.89 -4.87 6.14
N PHE A 66 3.01 -3.64 6.63
CA PHE A 66 2.00 -2.59 6.43
C PHE A 66 1.76 -2.25 4.95
N PHE A 67 2.76 -2.40 4.08
CA PHE A 67 2.60 -2.09 2.65
C PHE A 67 1.73 -3.12 1.96
N PHE A 68 1.82 -4.41 2.29
CA PHE A 68 1.12 -5.50 1.59
C PHE A 68 -0.38 -5.26 1.35
N PRO A 69 -1.19 -4.91 2.36
CA PRO A 69 -2.61 -4.63 2.12
C PRO A 69 -2.88 -3.36 1.31
N LEU A 70 -1.87 -2.50 1.16
CA LEU A 70 -1.94 -1.25 0.40
C LEU A 70 -1.46 -1.41 -1.04
N LEU A 71 -0.68 -2.44 -1.36
CA LEU A 71 -0.18 -2.67 -2.71
C LEU A 71 -1.18 -3.50 -3.52
N LEU A 72 -1.41 -3.10 -4.77
CA LEU A 72 -2.30 -3.82 -5.69
C LEU A 72 -1.54 -4.41 -6.88
N ASP A 73 -2.16 -5.41 -7.49
CA ASP A 73 -1.75 -6.05 -8.75
C ASP A 73 -0.25 -6.36 -8.80
N ARG A 74 0.46 -5.68 -9.69
CA ARG A 74 1.86 -5.94 -10.05
C ARG A 74 2.83 -5.41 -8.99
N VAL A 75 2.42 -4.38 -8.25
CA VAL A 75 3.21 -3.84 -7.15
C VAL A 75 3.23 -4.82 -5.99
N LEU A 76 2.08 -5.46 -5.71
CA LEU A 76 2.01 -6.53 -4.71
C LEU A 76 2.88 -7.73 -5.12
N GLN A 77 2.82 -8.16 -6.39
CA GLN A 77 3.68 -9.23 -6.90
C GLN A 77 5.17 -8.89 -6.76
N TRP A 78 5.57 -7.68 -7.13
CA TRP A 78 6.95 -7.21 -6.95
C TRP A 78 7.37 -7.25 -5.47
N ALA A 79 6.53 -6.80 -4.54
CA ALA A 79 6.87 -6.81 -3.11
C ALA A 79 7.03 -8.24 -2.57
N GLN A 80 6.19 -9.18 -3.03
CA GLN A 80 6.31 -10.60 -2.70
C GLN A 80 7.62 -11.19 -3.21
N GLU A 81 8.00 -10.91 -4.47
CA GLU A 81 9.26 -11.39 -5.05
C GLU A 81 10.49 -10.76 -4.39
N LEU A 82 10.42 -9.46 -4.05
CA LEU A 82 11.50 -8.79 -3.32
C LEU A 82 11.75 -9.47 -1.97
N LEU A 83 10.71 -9.78 -1.21
CA LEU A 83 10.85 -10.49 0.07
C LEU A 83 11.31 -11.94 -0.07
N LYS A 84 10.96 -12.63 -1.17
CA LYS A 84 11.50 -13.97 -1.43
C LYS A 84 13.01 -13.94 -1.65
N ASN A 85 13.51 -12.93 -2.36
CA ASN A 85 14.93 -12.76 -2.64
C ASN A 85 15.70 -12.18 -1.44
N LEU A 86 15.08 -11.25 -0.70
CA LEU A 86 15.65 -10.54 0.43
C LEU A 86 14.74 -10.66 1.68
N PRO A 87 14.70 -11.84 2.34
CA PRO A 87 13.79 -12.09 3.46
C PRO A 87 14.06 -11.24 4.70
N ASN A 88 15.26 -10.66 4.82
CA ASN A 88 15.71 -9.87 5.96
C ASN A 88 15.98 -8.41 5.58
N ILE A 89 15.39 -7.93 4.48
CA ILE A 89 15.55 -6.55 4.03
C ILE A 89 15.11 -5.56 5.12
N SER A 90 15.91 -4.53 5.35
CA SER A 90 15.53 -3.46 6.27
C SER A 90 14.49 -2.54 5.64
N TYR A 91 13.72 -1.82 6.47
CA TYR A 91 12.75 -0.85 5.95
C TYR A 91 13.36 0.25 5.05
N PRO A 92 14.52 0.87 5.36
CA PRO A 92 15.11 1.86 4.47
C PRO A 92 15.58 1.26 3.13
N GLU A 93 16.10 0.03 3.12
CA GLU A 93 16.44 -0.67 1.87
C GLU A 93 15.18 -0.96 1.05
N PHE A 94 14.10 -1.45 1.69
CA PHE A 94 12.81 -1.65 1.03
C PHE A 94 12.30 -0.36 0.38
N LEU A 95 12.40 0.79 1.07
CA LEU A 95 12.00 2.08 0.50
C LEU A 95 12.90 2.54 -0.65
N SER A 96 14.19 2.22 -0.59
CA SER A 96 15.13 2.52 -1.69
C SER A 96 14.71 1.78 -2.95
N GLU A 97 14.48 0.48 -2.84
CA GLU A 97 13.98 -0.36 -3.93
C GLU A 97 12.61 0.12 -4.42
N PHE A 98 11.69 0.41 -3.51
CA PHE A 98 10.34 0.88 -3.83
C PHE A 98 10.34 2.20 -4.62
N LYS A 99 11.23 3.14 -4.28
CA LYS A 99 11.33 4.44 -4.96
C LYS A 99 12.07 4.37 -6.29
N GLY A 100 13.06 3.48 -6.40
CA GLY A 100 13.80 3.25 -7.64
C GLY A 100 13.03 2.40 -8.65
N GLN A 101 12.00 1.67 -8.19
CA GLN A 101 11.19 0.81 -9.04
C GLN A 101 10.22 1.64 -9.89
N ASP A 102 10.40 1.59 -11.20
CA ASP A 102 9.38 2.01 -12.14
C ASP A 102 8.33 0.89 -12.26
N PHE A 103 7.20 1.07 -11.59
CA PHE A 103 6.10 0.10 -11.60
C PHE A 103 5.37 0.03 -12.94
N SER A 104 5.50 1.05 -13.80
CA SER A 104 4.97 1.01 -15.17
C SER A 104 5.76 0.03 -16.04
N LEU A 105 7.07 -0.12 -15.79
CA LEU A 105 7.94 -1.07 -16.49
C LEU A 105 7.80 -2.52 -16.00
N LEU A 106 7.13 -2.77 -14.87
CA LEU A 106 6.82 -4.15 -14.44
C LEU A 106 5.96 -4.89 -15.47
N THR A 107 5.25 -4.18 -16.35
CA THR A 107 4.55 -4.82 -17.48
C THR A 107 5.45 -5.48 -18.52
N ARG A 108 6.74 -5.12 -18.57
CA ARG A 108 7.68 -5.69 -19.55
C ARG A 108 8.54 -6.81 -18.96
N LYS A 109 8.71 -6.88 -17.63
CA LYS A 109 9.55 -7.89 -16.98
C LYS A 109 8.81 -9.17 -16.57
N ILE A 110 7.48 -9.19 -16.54
CA ILE A 110 6.70 -10.42 -16.30
C ILE A 110 6.57 -11.18 -17.63
N SER A 111 7.67 -11.75 -18.09
CA SER A 111 7.64 -12.77 -19.15
C SER A 111 7.07 -14.07 -18.56
N PRO A 112 6.18 -14.80 -19.25
CA PRO A 112 5.52 -16.02 -18.73
C PRO A 112 6.46 -17.22 -18.51
N SER A 113 7.77 -17.04 -18.69
CA SER A 113 8.79 -18.08 -18.57
C SER A 113 9.74 -17.82 -17.39
N GLY A 114 9.21 -17.89 -16.17
CA GLY A 114 9.86 -18.41 -14.95
C GLY A 114 11.24 -17.94 -14.47
N HIS A 115 11.99 -17.07 -15.15
CA HIS A 115 13.35 -16.72 -14.72
C HIS A 115 13.70 -15.24 -14.98
N ALA A 116 14.30 -14.65 -13.94
CA ALA A 116 15.08 -13.40 -13.87
C ALA A 116 14.35 -12.11 -13.41
N LEU A 117 14.50 -11.80 -12.11
CA LEU A 117 14.70 -10.43 -11.66
C LEU A 117 16.22 -10.17 -11.60
N THR A 118 16.81 -9.64 -12.67
CA THR A 118 18.08 -8.92 -12.54
C THR A 118 17.76 -7.57 -11.92
N ILE A 119 18.02 -7.44 -10.62
CA ILE A 119 18.19 -6.14 -9.96
C ILE A 119 19.54 -5.61 -10.47
N GLY A 120 19.53 -4.49 -11.17
CA GLY A 120 20.75 -3.85 -11.67
C GLY A 120 21.59 -3.33 -10.51
N ALA A 121 22.90 -3.57 -10.59
CA ALA A 121 23.91 -3.09 -9.64
C ALA A 121 24.10 -1.57 -9.70
#